data_AF-D8RAV8-F1
#
_entry.id   AF-D8RAV8-F1
#
_cell.length_a   1.000
_cell.length_b   1.000
_cell.length_c   1.000
_cell.angle_alpha   90.00
_cell.angle_beta   90.00
_cell.angle_gamma   90.00
#
_symmetry.space_group_name_H-M   'P 1'
#
loop_
_entity.id
_entity.type
_entity.pdbx_description
1 polymer ?
#
loop_
_entity_poly.entity_id
_entity_poly.type
_entity_poly.pdbx_seq_one_letter_code
_entity_poly.pdbx_strand_id
1 'polypeptide(L)' 'CATDFSKVDYAEVTSVCKGPQYHQEACCGAFKKMACKYTTQVNDFSTTCPVEFMAYLNYAGNYPNGVFVGRCNSGSSLCS' A
#
# COMPACT_ATOMS: atom_id res chain seq x y z
N CYS A 1 4.42 11.15 -10.91
CA CYS A 1 5.19 9.92 -10.61
C CYS A 1 5.83 9.39 -11.86
N ALA A 2 6.94 8.65 -11.76
CA ALA A 2 7.51 7.94 -12.91
C ALA A 2 6.71 6.67 -13.23
N THR A 3 6.10 6.06 -12.23
CA THR A 3 5.14 4.96 -12.37
C THR A 3 3.72 5.49 -12.52
N ASP A 4 2.99 4.97 -13.50
CA ASP A 4 1.54 5.15 -13.62
C ASP A 4 0.83 4.12 -12.72
N PHE A 5 0.52 4.51 -11.49
CA PHE A 5 -0.10 3.63 -10.49
C PHE A 5 -1.50 3.15 -10.87
N SER A 6 -2.18 3.80 -11.83
CA SER A 6 -3.48 3.34 -12.33
C SER A 6 -3.40 2.02 -13.10
N LYS A 7 -2.21 1.66 -13.59
CA LYS A 7 -1.95 0.44 -14.38
C LYS A 7 -1.20 -0.65 -13.61
N VAL A 8 -0.92 -0.42 -12.32
CA VAL A 8 -0.23 -1.41 -11.48
C VAL A 8 -1.20 -2.53 -11.10
N ASP A 9 -0.72 -3.77 -11.13
CA ASP A 9 -1.46 -4.91 -10.59
C ASP A 9 -1.31 -4.97 -9.06
N TYR A 10 -2.44 -4.88 -8.35
CA TYR A 10 -2.54 -4.89 -6.90
C TYR A 10 -2.86 -6.29 -6.31
N ALA A 11 -2.85 -7.35 -7.12
CA ALA A 11 -3.16 -8.72 -6.70
C ALA A 11 -2.32 -9.20 -5.50
N GLU A 12 -1.07 -8.75 -5.37
CA GLU A 12 -0.21 -9.10 -4.23
C GLU A 12 -0.82 -8.67 -2.88
N VAL A 13 -1.57 -7.57 -2.85
CA VAL A 13 -2.28 -7.10 -1.65
C VAL A 13 -3.71 -7.61 -1.63
N THR A 14 -4.45 -7.51 -2.74
CA THR A 14 -5.89 -7.84 -2.77
C THR A 14 -6.19 -9.34 -2.65
N SER A 15 -5.25 -10.21 -2.99
CA SER A 15 -5.39 -11.65 -2.79
C SER A 15 -5.18 -12.09 -1.33
N VAL A 16 -4.46 -11.28 -0.53
CA VAL A 16 -4.07 -11.59 0.86
C VAL A 16 -4.89 -10.80 1.88
N CYS A 17 -4.99 -9.49 1.70
CA CYS A 17 -5.70 -8.60 2.61
C CYS A 17 -7.19 -8.57 2.25
N LYS A 18 -7.98 -9.41 2.92
CA LYS A 18 -9.43 -9.56 2.66
C LYS A 18 -10.27 -9.13 3.85
N GLY A 19 -11.40 -8.50 3.53
CA GLY A 19 -12.44 -8.17 4.51
C GLY A 19 -13.23 -9.41 4.95
N PRO A 20 -14.04 -9.28 6.01
CA PRO A 20 -14.28 -8.05 6.77
C PRO A 20 -13.24 -7.78 7.87
N GLN A 21 -12.43 -8.77 8.23
CA GLN A 21 -11.53 -8.69 9.39
C GLN A 21 -10.20 -7.98 9.09
N TYR A 22 -9.76 -7.98 7.82
CA TYR A 22 -8.51 -7.36 7.37
C TYR A 22 -7.36 -7.68 8.33
N HIS A 23 -6.97 -8.95 8.50
CA HIS A 23 -5.96 -9.33 9.51
C HIS A 23 -4.66 -8.52 9.36
N GLN A 24 -4.25 -7.84 10.45
CA GLN A 24 -3.21 -6.80 10.40
C GLN A 24 -1.89 -7.32 9.85
N GLU A 25 -1.41 -8.45 10.38
CA GLU A 25 -0.12 -9.03 9.99
C GLU A 25 -0.09 -9.40 8.50
N ALA A 26 -1.15 -10.06 8.02
CA ALA A 26 -1.29 -10.41 6.61
C ALA A 26 -1.39 -9.18 5.70
N CYS A 27 -2.24 -8.21 6.07
CA CYS A 27 -2.43 -6.97 5.31
C CYS A 27 -1.17 -6.12 5.26
N CYS A 28 -0.53 -5.88 6.41
CA CYS A 28 0.69 -5.08 6.48
C CYS A 28 1.87 -5.79 5.82
N GLY A 29 1.99 -7.12 5.93
CA GLY A 29 3.01 -7.89 5.23
C GLY A 29 2.88 -7.80 3.71
N ALA A 30 1.67 -7.96 3.18
CA ALA A 30 1.41 -7.84 1.74
C ALA A 30 1.61 -6.39 1.25
N PHE A 31 1.08 -5.42 1.98
CA PHE A 31 1.28 -3.99 1.71
C PHE A 31 2.76 -3.61 1.67
N LYS A 32 3.55 -4.07 2.65
CA LYS A 32 4.99 -3.84 2.72
C LYS A 32 5.69 -4.35 1.46
N LYS A 33 5.47 -5.63 1.10
CA LYS A 33 6.05 -6.23 -0.11
C LYS A 33 5.75 -5.43 -1.37
N MET A 34 4.52 -4.96 -1.52
CA MET A 34 4.12 -4.17 -2.67
C MET A 34 4.72 -2.76 -2.68
N ALA A 35 4.58 -2.03 -1.58
CA ALA A 35 5.09 -0.66 -1.47
C ALA A 35 6.61 -0.61 -1.67
N CYS A 36 7.32 -1.66 -1.26
CA CYS A 36 8.77 -1.72 -1.41
C CYS A 36 9.27 -1.82 -2.86
N LYS A 37 8.46 -2.32 -3.78
CA LYS A 37 8.77 -2.28 -5.22
C LYS A 37 8.86 -0.85 -5.76
N TYR A 38 8.25 0.11 -5.07
CA TYR A 38 8.15 1.50 -5.45
C TYR A 38 8.72 2.45 -4.39
N THR A 39 9.60 1.95 -3.50
CA THR A 39 10.12 2.65 -2.31
C THR A 39 10.55 4.09 -2.59
N THR A 40 11.29 4.32 -3.68
CA THR A 40 11.79 5.66 -4.04
C THR A 40 10.69 6.67 -4.31
N GLN A 41 9.55 6.23 -4.85
CA GLN A 41 8.40 7.09 -5.16
C GLN A 41 7.42 7.15 -3.99
N VAL A 42 7.17 6.02 -3.32
CA VAL A 42 6.19 5.92 -2.21
C VAL A 42 6.72 6.58 -0.92
N ASN A 43 8.03 6.76 -0.78
CA ASN A 43 8.63 7.54 0.31
C ASN A 43 8.99 8.99 -0.07
N ASP A 44 8.74 9.42 -1.31
CA ASP A 44 8.98 10.81 -1.73
C ASP A 44 7.75 11.68 -1.46
N PHE A 45 7.70 12.21 -0.23
CA PHE A 45 6.64 13.11 0.22
C PHE A 45 6.68 14.51 -0.41
N SER A 46 7.66 14.83 -1.26
CA SER A 46 7.64 16.05 -2.08
C SER A 46 6.74 15.92 -3.33
N THR A 47 6.21 14.72 -3.59
CA THR A 47 5.38 14.40 -4.75
C THR A 47 3.99 13.87 -4.35
N THR A 48 3.11 13.69 -5.34
CA THR A 48 1.81 13.02 -5.16
C THR A 48 1.89 11.50 -5.16
N CYS A 49 3.06 10.90 -5.34
CA CYS A 49 3.22 9.45 -5.50
C CYS A 49 2.76 8.60 -4.33
N PRO A 50 3.03 8.97 -3.07
CA PRO A 50 2.47 8.23 -1.94
C PRO A 50 0.94 8.24 -1.95
N VAL A 51 0.33 9.37 -2.33
CA VAL A 51 -1.13 9.55 -2.39
C VAL A 51 -1.73 8.76 -3.54
N GLU A 52 -1.15 8.83 -4.74
CA GLU A 52 -1.61 8.07 -5.91
C GLU A 52 -1.52 6.56 -5.68
N PHE A 53 -0.40 6.07 -5.14
CA PHE A 53 -0.22 4.66 -4.81
C PHE A 53 -1.31 4.17 -3.85
N MET A 54 -1.56 4.91 -2.77
CA MET A 54 -2.59 4.57 -1.79
C MET A 54 -4.00 4.63 -2.37
N ALA A 55 -4.30 5.63 -3.21
CA ALA A 55 -5.61 5.78 -3.84
C ALA A 55 -5.95 4.58 -4.73
N TYR A 56 -5.03 4.19 -5.63
CA TYR A 56 -5.26 3.06 -6.53
C TYR A 56 -5.23 1.71 -5.81
N LEU A 57 -4.40 1.54 -4.77
CA LEU A 57 -4.46 0.37 -3.90
C LEU A 57 -5.84 0.24 -3.24
N ASN A 58 -6.34 1.32 -2.64
CA ASN A 58 -7.64 1.32 -1.96
C ASN A 58 -8.77 1.05 -2.95
N TYR A 59 -8.71 1.65 -4.13
CA TYR A 59 -9.67 1.42 -5.20
C TYR A 59 -9.66 -0.05 -5.66
N ALA A 60 -8.50 -0.63 -5.93
CA ALA A 60 -8.38 -2.00 -6.41
C ALA A 60 -8.91 -3.05 -5.42
N GLY A 61 -8.75 -2.82 -4.12
CA GLY A 61 -9.22 -3.72 -3.06
C GLY A 61 -10.57 -3.37 -2.44
N ASN A 62 -11.22 -2.28 -2.87
CA ASN A 62 -12.36 -1.67 -2.17
C ASN A 62 -12.09 -1.47 -0.67
N TYR A 63 -10.87 -1.05 -0.31
CA TYR A 63 -10.45 -0.93 1.08
C TYR A 63 -11.06 0.30 1.76
N PRO A 64 -11.66 0.15 2.95
CA PRO A 64 -12.03 1.28 3.79
C PRO A 64 -10.81 2.10 4.24
N ASN A 65 -11.06 3.34 4.63
CA ASN A 65 -10.05 4.17 5.28
C ASN A 65 -9.52 3.48 6.56
N GLY A 66 -8.20 3.53 6.77
CA GLY A 66 -7.56 2.99 7.97
C GLY A 66 -7.11 1.53 7.90
N VAL A 67 -7.30 0.82 6.77
CA VAL A 67 -6.78 -0.56 6.63
C VAL A 67 -5.25 -0.60 6.68
N PHE A 68 -4.57 0.41 6.12
CA PHE A 68 -3.10 0.47 6.04
C PHE A 68 -2.50 1.67 6.79
N VAL A 69 -2.96 2.90 6.47
CA VAL A 69 -2.42 4.14 7.06
C VAL A 69 -2.61 4.13 8.58
N GLY A 70 -1.53 4.38 9.33
CA GLY A 70 -1.53 4.37 10.79
C GLY A 70 -1.48 2.96 11.42
N ARG A 71 -1.90 1.93 10.67
CA ARG A 71 -1.92 0.53 11.13
C ARG A 71 -0.63 -0.23 10.82
N CYS A 72 -0.03 0.04 9.66
CA CYS A 72 1.16 -0.64 9.17
C CYS A 72 2.48 0.12 9.46
N ASN A 73 2.45 1.09 10.39
CA ASN A 73 3.60 1.91 10.77
C ASN A 73 4.39 1.25 11.92
N SER A 74 5.09 0.15 11.65
CA SER A 74 6.04 -0.43 12.61
C SER A 74 7.45 0.10 12.32
N GLY A 75 7.84 1.22 12.94
CA GLY A 75 9.23 1.63 13.21
C GLY A 75 10.24 1.66 12.05
N SER A 76 10.67 2.88 11.67
CA SER A 76 11.85 3.18 10.84
C SER A 76 11.99 2.38 9.54
N SER A 77 11.42 2.99 8.49
CA SER A 77 11.38 2.55 7.09
C SER A 77 10.38 1.43 6.79
N LEU A 78 9.48 1.75 5.84
CA LEU A 78 8.49 0.84 5.29
C LEU A 78 9.14 -0.40 4.65
N CYS A 79 10.45 -0.45 4.44
CA CYS A 79 11.13 -1.44 3.60
C CYS A 79 12.43 -2.02 4.19
N SER A 80 12.63 -1.84 5.50
CA SER A 80 13.76 -2.42 6.25
C SER A 80 13.66 -3.93 6.41
#